data_AF-A0A1I4KSS4-F1
#
_entry.id   AF-A0A1I4KSS4-F1
#
_cell.length_a   1.000
_cell.length_b   1.000
_cell.length_c   1.000
_cell.angle_alpha   90.00
_cell.angle_beta   90.00
_cell.angle_gamma   90.00
#
_symmetry.space_group_name_H-M   'P 1'
#
loop_
_entity.id
_entity.type
_entity.pdbx_description
1 polymer ?
#
loop_
_entity_poly.entity_id
_entity_poly.type
_entity_poly.pdbx_seq_one_letter_code
_entity_poly.pdbx_strand_id
1 'polypeptide(L)'
;MNDVIVQDNSEIEVSESEAIHLPDIQFVNYCFQTYGLNRGIYNTIDQWFYSIGYRDITSRRSQTIHFLKDIQQKHGRDRSSTLRFGKGGLTKQLYDFVHLPKPVFMYS
;
A
#
# COMPACT_ATOMS: atom_id res chain seq x y z
N MET A 1 -2.72 -18.36 -44.38
CA MET A 1 -2.64 -18.70 -42.95
C MET A 1 -1.69 -17.70 -42.33
N ASN A 2 -2.19 -16.70 -41.63
CA ASN A 2 -1.35 -15.80 -40.86
C ASN A 2 -1.25 -16.39 -39.46
N ASP A 3 -0.02 -16.72 -39.06
CA ASP A 3 0.29 -17.21 -37.74
C ASP A 3 -0.16 -16.20 -36.69
N VAL A 4 -0.92 -16.71 -35.73
CA VAL A 4 -1.37 -16.00 -34.53
C VAL A 4 -0.13 -15.68 -33.72
N ILE A 5 0.25 -14.40 -33.68
CA ILE A 5 1.21 -13.91 -32.68
C ILE A 5 0.50 -13.98 -31.33
N VAL A 6 0.88 -14.98 -30.55
CA VAL A 6 0.55 -15.12 -29.13
C VAL A 6 1.12 -13.88 -28.42
N GLN A 7 0.24 -13.00 -27.92
CA GLN A 7 0.67 -11.91 -27.05
C GLN A 7 1.11 -12.51 -25.71
N ASP A 8 2.42 -12.50 -25.54
CA ASP A 8 3.11 -12.78 -24.29
C ASP A 8 2.68 -11.77 -23.21
N ASN A 9 2.07 -12.26 -22.13
CA ASN A 9 1.77 -11.51 -20.92
C ASN A 9 3.10 -11.21 -20.19
N SER A 10 3.87 -10.25 -20.69
CA SER A 10 4.93 -9.63 -19.91
C SER A 10 4.28 -8.62 -18.97
N GLU A 11 4.26 -8.95 -17.68
CA GLU A 11 3.85 -8.02 -16.61
C GLU A 11 4.74 -6.77 -16.71
N ILE A 12 4.18 -5.65 -17.18
CA ILE A 12 4.87 -4.37 -17.18
C ILE A 12 5.11 -4.01 -15.71
N GLU A 13 6.36 -4.09 -15.26
CA GLU A 13 6.76 -3.72 -13.91
C GLU A 13 6.68 -2.19 -13.78
N VAL A 14 5.54 -1.70 -13.29
CA VAL A 14 5.29 -0.26 -13.12
C VAL A 14 6.21 0.30 -12.03
N SER A 15 6.98 1.34 -12.35
CA SER A 15 7.83 2.01 -11.38
C SER A 15 6.99 2.72 -10.30
N GLU A 16 7.54 2.91 -9.09
CA GLU A 16 6.81 3.61 -8.01
C GLU A 16 6.44 5.05 -8.38
N SER A 17 7.33 5.73 -9.11
CA SER A 17 7.09 7.09 -9.61
C SER A 17 5.93 7.16 -10.59
N GLU A 18 5.67 6.10 -11.35
CA GLU A 18 4.51 6.01 -12.25
C GLU A 18 3.27 5.52 -11.49
N ALA A 19 3.45 4.58 -10.56
CA ALA A 19 2.37 3.97 -9.80
C ALA A 19 1.53 5.03 -9.07
N ILE A 20 2.14 6.02 -8.44
CA ILE A 20 1.42 7.08 -7.70
C ILE A 20 0.47 7.91 -8.56
N HIS A 21 0.65 7.92 -9.89
CA HIS A 21 -0.19 8.64 -10.84
C HIS A 21 -1.29 7.78 -11.48
N LEU A 22 -1.32 6.47 -11.21
CA LEU A 22 -2.32 5.56 -11.77
C LEU A 22 -3.76 5.95 -11.37
N PRO A 23 -4.78 5.64 -12.18
CA PRO A 23 -6.17 5.69 -11.75
C PRO A 23 -6.40 4.87 -10.46
N ASP A 24 -7.40 5.25 -9.65
CA ASP A 24 -7.63 4.67 -8.31
C ASP A 24 -7.66 3.13 -8.29
N ILE A 25 -8.42 2.53 -9.21
CA ILE A 25 -8.52 1.06 -9.29
C ILE A 25 -7.16 0.43 -9.62
N GLN A 26 -6.40 1.05 -10.51
CA GLN A 26 -5.09 0.55 -10.92
C GLN A 26 -4.05 0.70 -9.78
N PHE A 27 -4.09 1.81 -9.04
CA PHE A 27 -3.23 1.98 -7.87
C PHE A 27 -3.53 0.95 -6.78
N VAL A 28 -4.80 0.68 -6.50
CA VAL A 28 -5.20 -0.35 -5.53
C VAL A 28 -4.73 -1.73 -5.98
N ASN A 29 -4.87 -2.04 -7.28
CA ASN A 29 -4.39 -3.31 -7.83
C ASN A 29 -2.86 -3.44 -7.74
N TYR A 30 -2.12 -2.36 -8.01
CA TYR A 30 -0.68 -2.30 -7.79
C TYR A 30 -0.33 -2.61 -6.33
N CYS A 31 -0.98 -1.95 -5.36
CA CYS A 31 -0.74 -2.23 -3.95
C CYS A 31 -1.05 -3.68 -3.54
N PHE A 32 -2.09 -4.27 -4.13
CA PHE A 32 -2.43 -5.68 -3.91
C PHE A 32 -1.39 -6.63 -4.51
N GLN A 33 -0.96 -6.42 -5.75
CA GLN A 33 -0.01 -7.28 -6.45
C GLN A 33 1.39 -7.21 -5.82
N THR A 34 1.86 -6.00 -5.47
CA THR A 34 3.22 -5.79 -4.95
C THR A 34 3.35 -6.13 -3.46
N TYR A 35 2.32 -5.82 -2.67
CA TYR A 35 2.39 -5.90 -1.20
C TYR A 35 1.32 -6.80 -0.56
N GLY A 36 0.37 -7.35 -1.32
CA GLY A 36 -0.76 -8.10 -0.78
C GLY A 36 -1.78 -7.23 -0.05
N LEU A 37 -1.77 -5.90 -0.27
CA LEU A 37 -2.64 -4.98 0.46
C LEU A 37 -4.09 -5.05 -0.05
N ASN A 38 -5.00 -5.50 0.79
CA ASN A 38 -6.43 -5.49 0.47
C ASN A 38 -7.01 -4.08 0.39
N ARG A 39 -7.98 -3.88 -0.52
CA ARG A 39 -8.69 -2.60 -0.73
C ARG A 39 -9.22 -1.94 0.54
N GLY A 40 -9.81 -2.71 1.46
CA GLY A 40 -10.34 -2.17 2.71
C GLY A 40 -9.25 -1.57 3.62
N ILE A 41 -8.08 -2.19 3.64
CA ILE A 41 -6.94 -1.71 4.42
C ILE A 41 -6.29 -0.52 3.73
N TYR A 42 -6.14 -0.56 2.40
CA TYR A 42 -5.74 0.59 1.60
C TYR A 42 -6.60 1.82 1.90
N ASN A 43 -7.93 1.69 1.84
CA ASN A 43 -8.84 2.82 2.11
C ASN A 43 -8.63 3.39 3.53
N THR A 44 -8.37 2.51 4.51
CA THR A 44 -8.07 2.96 5.88
C THR A 44 -6.75 3.74 5.95
N ILE A 45 -5.71 3.27 5.26
CA ILE A 45 -4.41 3.95 5.18
C ILE A 45 -4.54 5.31 4.50
N ASP A 46 -5.20 5.36 3.34
CA ASP A 46 -5.41 6.59 2.57
C ASP A 46 -6.17 7.64 3.40
N GLN A 47 -7.28 7.22 4.03
CA GLN A 47 -8.06 8.10 4.91
C GLN A 47 -7.27 8.59 6.12
N TRP A 48 -6.38 7.75 6.67
CA TRP A 48 -5.53 8.13 7.80
C TRP A 48 -4.46 9.14 7.39
N PHE A 49 -3.78 8.94 6.26
CA PHE A 49 -2.83 9.95 5.76
C PHE A 49 -3.53 11.27 5.43
N TYR A 50 -4.73 11.22 4.86
CA TYR A 50 -5.52 12.42 4.63
C TYR A 50 -5.86 13.16 5.93
N SER A 51 -6.23 12.44 6.98
CA SER A 51 -6.64 13.05 8.26
C SER A 51 -5.49 13.76 8.98
N ILE A 52 -4.24 13.33 8.77
CA ILE A 52 -3.05 13.98 9.34
C ILE A 52 -2.42 15.05 8.44
N GLY A 53 -3.00 15.33 7.27
CA GLY A 53 -2.65 16.50 6.46
C GLY A 53 -2.11 16.24 5.05
N TYR A 54 -1.94 14.99 4.62
CA TYR A 54 -1.53 14.68 3.24
C TYR A 54 -2.72 14.87 2.27
N ARG A 55 -2.92 16.11 1.81
CA ARG A 55 -4.09 16.50 0.97
C ARG A 55 -3.98 16.04 -0.48
N ASP A 56 -2.77 16.06 -1.03
CA ASP A 56 -2.53 15.64 -2.40
C ASP A 56 -2.59 14.11 -2.54
N ILE A 57 -3.24 13.61 -3.60
CA ILE A 57 -3.43 12.17 -3.81
C ILE A 57 -2.10 11.46 -4.08
N THR A 58 -1.22 12.07 -4.87
CA THR A 58 0.09 11.47 -5.20
C THR A 58 0.97 11.42 -3.97
N SER A 59 0.88 12.44 -3.10
CA SER A 59 1.55 12.46 -1.80
C SER A 59 1.07 11.34 -0.88
N ARG A 60 -0.25 11.11 -0.74
CA ARG A 60 -0.78 9.98 0.06
C ARG A 60 -0.36 8.62 -0.48
N ARG A 61 -0.38 8.45 -1.80
CA ARG A 61 0.01 7.21 -2.47
C ARG A 61 1.50 6.92 -2.30
N SER A 62 2.35 7.95 -2.39
CA SER A 62 3.77 7.83 -2.08
C SER A 62 3.99 7.38 -0.63
N GLN A 63 3.30 8.00 0.34
CA GLN A 63 3.41 7.59 1.74
C GLN A 63 2.84 6.20 2.03
N THR A 64 1.81 5.81 1.29
CA THR A 64 1.28 4.44 1.33
C THR A 64 2.33 3.43 0.87
N ILE A 65 3.01 3.69 -0.25
CA ILE A 65 4.09 2.82 -0.76
C ILE A 65 5.24 2.75 0.27
N HIS A 66 5.70 3.89 0.79
CA HIS A 66 6.76 3.91 1.80
C HIS A 66 6.39 3.14 3.07
N PHE A 67 5.16 3.30 3.55
CA PHE A 67 4.66 2.55 4.70
C PHE A 67 4.67 1.05 4.43
N LEU A 68 4.16 0.60 3.28
CA LEU A 68 4.12 -0.84 2.94
C LEU A 68 5.51 -1.45 2.80
N LYS A 69 6.48 -0.70 2.27
CA LYS A 69 7.89 -1.10 2.23
C LYS A 69 8.48 -1.28 3.63
N ASP A 70 8.25 -0.32 4.53
CA ASP A 70 8.70 -0.41 5.92
C ASP A 70 8.11 -1.65 6.62
N ILE A 71 6.82 -1.93 6.42
CA ILE A 71 6.17 -3.14 6.93
C ILE A 71 6.78 -4.41 6.34
N GLN A 72 7.01 -4.45 5.03
CA GLN A 72 7.61 -5.60 4.35
C GLN A 72 9.05 -5.85 4.82
N GLN A 73 9.82 -4.80 5.11
CA GLN A 73 11.16 -4.91 5.68
C GLN A 73 11.13 -5.43 7.12
N LYS A 74 10.19 -4.96 7.94
CA LYS A 74 10.04 -5.37 9.35
C LYS A 74 9.56 -6.80 9.54
N HIS A 75 8.63 -7.26 8.69
CA HIS A 75 7.96 -8.54 8.85
C HIS A 75 8.40 -9.60 7.84
N GLY A 76 9.17 -9.23 6.82
CA GLY A 76 9.50 -10.09 5.69
C GLY A 76 8.32 -10.24 4.73
N ARG A 77 8.56 -10.92 3.60
CA ARG A 77 7.47 -11.40 2.73
C ARG A 77 6.84 -12.61 3.42
N ASP A 78 5.66 -12.41 4.00
CA ASP A 78 4.85 -13.55 4.42
C ASP A 78 4.51 -14.41 3.19
N ARG A 79 4.42 -15.74 3.36
CA ARG A 79 4.09 -16.65 2.23
C ARG A 79 2.63 -16.52 1.80
N SER A 80 1.83 -15.78 2.57
CA SER A 80 0.46 -15.42 2.22
C SER A 80 0.44 -14.33 1.15
N SER A 81 -0.41 -14.48 0.14
CA SER A 81 -0.66 -13.46 -0.87
C SER A 81 -1.31 -12.18 -0.32
N THR A 82 -1.64 -12.13 0.97
CA THR A 82 -2.40 -11.04 1.58
C THR A 82 -1.70 -10.52 2.83
N LEU A 83 -1.43 -9.22 2.85
CA LEU A 83 -0.92 -8.51 4.01
C LEU A 83 -1.98 -8.42 5.11
N ARG A 84 -1.61 -8.79 6.32
CA ARG A 84 -2.50 -8.79 7.48
C ARG A 84 -1.93 -7.94 8.60
N PHE A 85 -2.78 -7.11 9.18
CA PHE A 85 -2.48 -6.33 10.38
C PHE A 85 -3.25 -6.97 11.54
N GLY A 86 -2.54 -7.33 12.62
CA GLY A 86 -3.16 -7.90 13.82
C GLY A 86 -4.16 -6.93 14.48
N LYS A 87 -4.86 -7.38 15.53
CA LYS A 87 -5.87 -6.57 16.24
C LYS A 87 -5.24 -5.26 16.76
N GLY A 88 -5.71 -4.10 16.27
CA GLY A 88 -5.15 -2.77 16.58
C GLY A 88 -3.82 -2.42 15.88
N GLY A 89 -3.30 -3.32 15.05
CA GLY A 89 -1.94 -3.24 14.51
C GLY A 89 -1.72 -2.15 13.48
N LEU A 90 -2.69 -1.89 12.60
CA LEU A 90 -2.51 -0.96 11.48
C LEU A 90 -2.27 0.48 11.98
N THR A 91 -3.18 1.02 12.77
CA THR A 91 -3.08 2.42 13.22
C THR A 91 -1.84 2.62 14.08
N LYS A 92 -1.49 1.67 14.95
CA LYS A 92 -0.25 1.73 15.74
C LYS A 92 0.99 1.79 14.83
N GLN A 93 1.05 0.94 13.81
CA GLN A 93 2.15 0.93 12.84
C GLN A 93 2.22 2.23 12.02
N LEU A 94 1.07 2.83 11.68
CA LEU A 94 1.03 4.13 11.01
C LEU A 94 1.62 5.24 11.89
N TYR A 95 1.26 5.31 13.18
CA TYR A 95 1.87 6.26 14.13
C TYR A 95 3.38 6.05 14.27
N ASP A 96 3.81 4.79 14.37
CA ASP A 96 5.24 4.43 14.44
C ASP A 96 5.99 4.87 13.18
N PHE A 97 5.40 4.68 11.99
CA PHE A 97 5.99 5.04 10.71
C PHE A 97 6.24 6.55 10.56
N VAL A 98 5.24 7.38 10.90
CA VAL A 98 5.38 8.85 10.81
C VAL A 98 6.02 9.49 12.03
N HIS A 99 6.47 8.69 13.01
CA HIS A 99 7.05 9.16 14.27
C HIS A 99 6.17 10.14 15.06
N LEU A 100 4.84 9.97 14.98
CA LEU A 100 3.88 10.78 15.74
C LEU A 100 3.65 10.19 17.15
N PRO A 101 3.41 11.04 18.17
CA PRO A 101 3.02 10.55 19.48
C PRO A 101 1.72 9.75 19.39
N LYS A 102 1.71 8.53 19.93
CA LYS A 102 0.52 7.67 19.94
C LYS A 102 -0.49 8.21 20.96
N PRO A 103 -1.78 8.29 20.59
CA PRO A 103 -2.84 8.62 21.53
C PRO A 103 -2.89 7.65 22.71
N VAL A 104 -3.25 8.14 23.90
CA VAL A 104 -3.27 7.37 25.16
C VAL A 104 -4.14 6.11 25.06
N PHE A 105 -5.23 6.16 24.30
CA PHE A 105 -6.14 5.02 24.09
C PHE A 105 -5.52 3.85 23.31
N MET A 106 -4.33 4.00 22.73
CA MET A 106 -3.63 2.92 22.01
C MET A 106 -2.81 1.98 22.90
N TYR A 107 -2.72 2.28 24.19
CA TYR A 107 -1.94 1.51 25.17
C TYR A 107 -2.82 0.62 26.08
N SER A 108 -4.13 0.59 25.83
CA SER A 108 -5.14 -0.21 26.55
C SER A 108 -5.39 -1.55 25.85
#